data_AF-A0A8S3JEJ7-F1
#
_entry.id   AF-A0A8S3JEJ7-F1
#
_cell.length_a   1.000
_cell.length_b   1.000
_cell.length_c   1.000
_cell.angle_alpha   90.00
_cell.angle_beta   90.00
_cell.angle_gamma   90.00
#
_symmetry.space_group_name_H-M   'P 1'
#
loop_
_entity.id
_entity.type
_entity.pdbx_description
1 polymer ?
#
loop_
_entity_poly.entity_id
_entity_poly.type
_entity_poly.pdbx_seq_one_letter_code
_entity_poly.pdbx_strand_id
1 'polypeptide(L)'
;MLHALASFNKQIVFIDDHMNHDDKVRLLIPDTLDSINLIFEQFNNNQNSCMAVASLWFDNLSYLIQEYPHLGRSPVIIHINQYFGQRLLMSEAYESYLSELRQSQLSPSIFSAKQLLYIKTCSFSLNVYLHTKPENFCLTIDEILEKIGSHYLQIMEIHCYNISTWSKELLTCITHLTGLIDICYDTNKKEEQLNQILFPTKQILFNLIEVLIRVVSYEPFYKDISNQR
;
A
#
# COMPACT_ATOMS: atom_id res chain seq x y z
N MET A 1 -13.57 19.84 -1.32
CA MET A 1 -13.23 20.29 0.05
C MET A 1 -12.49 19.22 0.84
N LEU A 2 -13.07 18.04 1.10
CA LEU A 2 -12.41 16.97 1.89
C LEU A 2 -11.10 16.44 1.29
N HIS A 3 -11.01 16.27 -0.03
CA HIS A 3 -9.75 15.89 -0.69
C HIS A 3 -8.66 16.95 -0.53
N ALA A 4 -9.03 18.23 -0.59
CA ALA A 4 -8.10 19.34 -0.35
C ALA A 4 -7.64 19.35 1.12
N LEU A 5 -8.53 19.03 2.06
CA LEU A 5 -8.19 18.87 3.47
C LEU A 5 -7.22 17.70 3.72
N ALA A 6 -7.46 16.53 3.12
CA ALA A 6 -6.56 15.39 3.23
C ALA A 6 -5.17 15.66 2.61
N SER A 7 -5.15 16.40 1.50
CA SER A 7 -3.90 16.84 0.85
C SER A 7 -3.18 17.90 1.69
N PHE A 8 -3.93 18.79 2.33
CA PHE A 8 -3.39 19.80 3.24
C PHE A 8 -2.82 19.18 4.52
N ASN A 9 -3.50 18.18 5.09
CA ASN A 9 -2.98 17.42 6.23
C ASN A 9 -1.65 16.73 5.88
N LYS A 10 -1.49 16.21 4.65
CA LYS A 10 -0.20 15.68 4.19
C LYS A 10 0.89 16.74 4.22
N GLN A 11 0.61 17.95 3.72
CA GLN A 11 1.59 19.04 3.70
C GLN A 11 1.97 19.46 5.12
N ILE A 12 0.99 19.62 6.02
CA ILE A 12 1.26 19.97 7.41
C ILE A 12 2.09 18.90 8.11
N VAL A 13 1.70 17.62 7.99
CA VAL A 13 2.34 16.55 8.75
C VAL A 13 3.77 16.27 8.28
N PHE A 14 4.03 16.32 6.97
CA PHE A 14 5.29 15.85 6.40
C PHE A 14 6.20 16.94 5.82
N ILE A 15 5.74 18.20 5.71
CA ILE A 15 6.55 19.32 5.18
C ILE A 15 6.87 20.34 6.29
N ASP A 16 6.04 20.47 7.32
CA ASP A 16 6.33 21.34 8.44
C ASP A 16 7.27 20.66 9.45
N ASP A 17 8.55 21.03 9.41
CA ASP A 17 9.58 20.57 10.34
C ASP A 17 9.38 21.09 11.78
N HIS A 18 8.50 22.09 11.99
CA HIS A 18 8.24 22.68 13.29
C HIS A 18 7.09 21.99 14.05
N MET A 19 6.29 21.16 13.39
CA MET A 19 5.22 20.43 14.05
C MET A 19 5.81 19.29 14.89
N ASN A 20 5.43 19.24 16.17
CA ASN A 20 5.88 18.16 17.04
C ASN A 20 5.22 16.82 16.67
N HIS A 21 5.86 15.74 17.10
CA HIS A 21 5.43 14.38 16.80
C HIS A 21 4.00 14.06 17.26
N ASP A 22 3.62 14.44 18.48
CA ASP A 22 2.32 14.11 19.05
C ASP A 22 1.17 14.77 18.27
N ASP A 23 1.38 15.99 17.77
CA ASP A 23 0.41 16.70 16.94
C ASP A 23 0.26 16.03 15.57
N LYS A 24 1.36 15.57 14.95
CA LYS A 24 1.33 14.77 13.71
C LYS A 24 0.49 13.50 13.88
N VAL A 25 0.68 12.81 15.01
CA VAL A 25 -0.07 11.60 15.34
C VAL A 25 -1.55 11.89 15.52
N ARG A 26 -1.92 12.92 16.29
CA ARG A 26 -3.33 13.30 16.55
C ARG A 26 -4.07 13.74 15.30
N LEU A 27 -3.38 14.30 14.31
CA LEU A 27 -3.99 14.71 13.03
C LEU A 27 -4.37 13.52 12.13
N LEU A 28 -3.71 12.37 12.29
CA LEU A 28 -3.87 11.22 11.40
C LEU A 28 -4.46 9.99 12.08
N ILE A 29 -4.21 9.77 13.37
CA ILE A 29 -4.75 8.63 14.13
C ILE A 29 -5.95 9.13 14.95
N PRO A 30 -7.18 8.71 14.63
CA PRO A 30 -8.35 9.12 15.40
C PRO A 30 -8.30 8.54 16.81
N ASP A 31 -8.89 9.27 17.76
CA ASP A 31 -8.86 8.94 19.18
C ASP A 31 -9.71 7.71 19.55
N THR A 32 -10.67 7.33 18.70
CA THR A 32 -11.65 6.28 19.00
C THR A 32 -11.86 5.30 17.86
N LEU A 33 -12.17 4.05 18.22
CA LEU A 33 -12.55 3.01 17.26
C LEU A 33 -13.89 3.32 16.58
N ASP A 34 -14.79 4.04 17.23
CA ASP A 34 -16.10 4.41 16.65
C ASP A 34 -15.93 5.27 15.40
N SER A 35 -14.99 6.21 15.41
CA SER A 35 -14.67 7.05 14.24
C SER A 35 -14.19 6.21 13.05
N ILE A 36 -13.43 5.15 13.33
CA ILE A 36 -12.97 4.20 12.32
C ILE A 36 -14.11 3.33 11.79
N ASN A 37 -14.98 2.84 12.68
CA ASN A 37 -16.11 2.01 12.29
C ASN A 37 -17.07 2.76 11.36
N LEU A 38 -17.30 4.05 11.60
CA LEU A 38 -18.06 4.90 10.70
C LEU A 38 -17.43 4.98 9.31
N ILE A 39 -16.10 5.07 9.20
CA ILE A 39 -15.39 5.05 7.91
C ILE A 39 -15.62 3.70 7.20
N PHE A 40 -15.58 2.58 7.92
CA PHE A 40 -15.83 1.25 7.35
C PHE A 40 -17.27 1.08 6.84
N GLU A 41 -18.25 1.61 7.56
CA GLU A 41 -19.64 1.63 7.10
C GLU A 41 -19.78 2.39 5.77
N GLN A 42 -19.06 3.51 5.60
CA GLN A 42 -19.09 4.26 4.34
C GLN A 42 -18.48 3.47 3.16
N PHE A 43 -17.51 2.58 3.40
CA PHE A 43 -16.98 1.71 2.35
C PHE A 43 -18.02 0.71 1.87
N ASN A 44 -18.78 0.13 2.79
CA ASN A 44 -19.81 -0.85 2.48
C ASN A 44 -20.98 -0.21 1.69
N ASN A 45 -21.22 1.09 1.88
CA ASN A 45 -22.26 1.84 1.19
C ASN A 45 -21.88 2.34 -0.22
N ASN A 46 -20.69 1.98 -0.75
CA ASN A 46 -20.22 2.33 -2.10
C ASN A 46 -20.23 3.83 -2.46
N GLN A 47 -20.02 4.73 -1.48
CA GLN A 47 -19.93 6.16 -1.76
C GLN A 47 -18.54 6.55 -2.30
N ASN A 48 -18.43 6.73 -3.62
CA ASN A 48 -17.15 7.00 -4.32
C ASN A 48 -16.37 8.21 -3.77
N SER A 49 -17.05 9.28 -3.34
CA SER A 49 -16.38 10.48 -2.80
C SER A 49 -15.68 10.21 -1.46
N CYS A 50 -16.29 9.38 -0.60
CA CYS A 50 -15.71 8.97 0.68
C CYS A 50 -14.51 8.04 0.47
N MET A 51 -14.57 7.16 -0.54
CA MET A 51 -13.48 6.24 -0.88
C MET A 51 -12.19 6.97 -1.28
N ALA A 52 -12.28 8.00 -2.13
CA ALA A 52 -11.10 8.76 -2.54
C ALA A 52 -10.42 9.47 -1.35
N VAL A 53 -11.22 10.06 -0.45
CA VAL A 53 -10.70 10.74 0.76
C VAL A 53 -10.07 9.74 1.71
N ALA A 54 -10.73 8.61 1.96
CA ALA A 54 -10.20 7.59 2.84
C ALA A 54 -8.92 6.96 2.28
N SER A 55 -8.85 6.73 0.97
CA SER A 55 -7.63 6.22 0.31
C SER A 55 -6.44 7.14 0.57
N LEU A 56 -6.61 8.45 0.43
CA LEU A 56 -5.55 9.42 0.74
C LEU A 56 -5.18 9.43 2.23
N TRP A 57 -6.17 9.31 3.10
CA TRP A 57 -5.94 9.27 4.54
C TRP A 57 -5.12 8.04 4.94
N PHE A 58 -5.42 6.85 4.40
CA PHE A 58 -4.62 5.65 4.64
C PHE A 58 -3.23 5.73 4.02
N ASP A 59 -3.06 6.35 2.84
CA ASP A 59 -1.73 6.61 2.28
C ASP A 59 -0.88 7.45 3.26
N ASN A 60 -1.45 8.54 3.79
CA ASN A 60 -0.77 9.39 4.79
C ASN A 60 -0.45 8.61 6.07
N LEU A 61 -1.39 7.78 6.53
CA LEU A 61 -1.20 6.94 7.71
C LEU A 61 -0.07 5.92 7.50
N SER A 62 0.09 5.40 6.28
CA SER A 62 1.21 4.54 5.88
C SER A 62 2.55 5.22 6.09
N TYR A 63 2.69 6.44 5.56
CA TYR A 63 3.92 7.20 5.68
C TYR A 63 4.25 7.51 7.15
N LEU A 64 3.23 7.87 7.95
CA LEU A 64 3.43 8.13 9.38
C LEU A 64 3.91 6.88 10.12
N ILE A 65 3.34 5.70 9.87
CA ILE A 65 3.78 4.46 10.52
C ILE A 65 5.17 4.03 10.04
N GLN A 66 5.50 4.26 8.77
CA GLN A 66 6.85 4.02 8.26
C GLN A 66 7.88 4.89 8.97
N GLU A 67 7.58 6.17 9.19
CA GLU A 67 8.43 7.10 9.94
C GLU A 67 8.49 6.75 11.45
N TYR A 68 7.38 6.23 12.00
CA TYR A 68 7.23 5.90 13.41
C TYR A 68 6.66 4.48 13.62
N PRO A 69 7.47 3.41 13.46
CA PRO A 69 6.98 2.02 13.45
C PRO A 69 6.24 1.58 14.72
N HIS A 70 6.56 2.19 15.87
CA HIS A 70 5.91 1.89 17.14
C HIS A 70 4.40 2.21 17.13
N LEU A 71 3.95 3.15 16.29
CA LEU A 71 2.55 3.53 16.17
C LEU A 71 1.67 2.40 15.65
N GLY A 72 2.21 1.45 14.88
CA GLY A 72 1.39 0.36 14.37
C GLY A 72 1.02 -0.69 15.44
N ARG A 73 1.46 -0.51 16.69
CA ARG A 73 0.91 -1.21 17.87
C ARG A 73 -0.27 -0.49 18.53
N SER A 74 -0.66 0.68 18.03
CA SER A 74 -1.85 1.38 18.52
C SER A 74 -3.11 0.52 18.33
N PRO A 75 -4.04 0.49 19.29
CA PRO A 75 -5.31 -0.25 19.16
C PRO A 75 -6.10 0.12 17.91
N VAL A 76 -6.08 1.40 17.52
CA VAL A 76 -6.75 1.92 16.31
C VAL A 76 -6.15 1.31 15.07
N ILE A 77 -4.82 1.25 14.99
CA ILE A 77 -4.11 0.69 13.84
C ILE A 77 -4.28 -0.83 13.75
N ILE A 78 -4.23 -1.52 14.89
CA ILE A 78 -4.51 -2.96 14.95
C ILE A 78 -5.93 -3.24 14.45
N HIS A 79 -6.92 -2.48 14.91
CA HIS A 79 -8.31 -2.62 14.48
C HIS A 79 -8.50 -2.38 12.98
N ILE A 80 -7.85 -1.35 12.42
CA ILE A 80 -7.87 -1.07 10.98
C ILE A 80 -7.32 -2.25 10.19
N ASN A 81 -6.18 -2.76 10.62
CA ASN A 81 -5.50 -3.88 9.98
C ASN A 81 -6.36 -5.15 10.02
N GLN A 82 -6.96 -5.47 11.16
CA GLN A 82 -7.87 -6.62 11.27
C GLN A 82 -9.05 -6.51 10.31
N TYR A 83 -9.67 -5.33 10.20
CA TYR A 83 -10.76 -5.12 9.25
C TYR A 83 -10.30 -5.35 7.80
N PHE A 84 -9.17 -4.76 7.41
CA PHE A 84 -8.65 -4.89 6.04
C PHE A 84 -8.19 -6.29 5.69
N GLY A 85 -7.50 -6.98 6.59
CA GLY A 85 -7.12 -8.38 6.40
C GLY A 85 -8.34 -9.27 6.14
N GLN A 86 -9.37 -9.17 6.98
CA GLN A 86 -10.55 -10.05 6.90
C GLN A 86 -11.49 -9.69 5.74
N ARG A 87 -11.70 -8.40 5.47
CA ARG A 87 -12.78 -7.94 4.59
C ARG A 87 -12.32 -7.57 3.19
N LEU A 88 -11.07 -7.12 3.04
CA LEU A 88 -10.57 -6.60 1.77
C LEU A 88 -9.51 -7.51 1.17
N LEU A 89 -8.43 -7.77 1.91
CA LEU A 89 -7.23 -8.43 1.39
C LEU A 89 -7.52 -9.84 0.84
N MET A 90 -8.34 -10.62 1.55
CA MET A 90 -8.68 -11.99 1.14
C MET A 90 -9.95 -12.08 0.29
N SER A 91 -10.50 -10.94 -0.15
CA SER A 91 -11.74 -10.91 -0.93
C SER A 91 -11.52 -11.22 -2.41
N GLU A 92 -12.51 -11.84 -3.05
CA GLU A 92 -12.54 -12.06 -4.51
C GLU A 92 -12.47 -10.76 -5.30
N ALA A 93 -13.04 -9.67 -4.75
CA ALA A 93 -12.98 -8.35 -5.36
C ALA A 93 -11.53 -7.86 -5.48
N TYR A 94 -10.73 -8.05 -4.44
CA TYR A 94 -9.32 -7.68 -4.47
C TYR A 94 -8.53 -8.49 -5.50
N GLU A 95 -8.78 -9.79 -5.56
CA GLU A 95 -8.18 -10.69 -6.55
C GLU A 95 -8.55 -10.32 -8.00
N SER A 96 -9.80 -9.92 -8.23
CA SER A 96 -10.25 -9.38 -9.53
C SER A 96 -9.47 -8.13 -9.91
N TYR A 97 -9.26 -7.20 -8.97
CA TYR A 97 -8.52 -5.97 -9.23
C TYR A 97 -7.04 -6.23 -9.51
N LEU A 98 -6.40 -7.13 -8.77
CA LEU A 98 -5.04 -7.57 -9.09
C LEU A 98 -4.98 -8.24 -10.47
N SER A 99 -6.04 -8.94 -10.87
CA SER A 99 -6.12 -9.58 -12.18
C SER A 99 -6.22 -8.57 -13.32
N GLU A 100 -6.98 -7.49 -13.14
CA GLU A 100 -7.07 -6.39 -14.10
C GLU A 100 -5.72 -5.68 -14.26
N LEU A 101 -4.98 -5.48 -13.17
CA LEU A 101 -3.63 -4.91 -13.22
C LEU A 101 -2.62 -5.74 -14.01
N ARG A 102 -2.87 -7.03 -14.23
CA ARG A 102 -2.01 -7.89 -15.06
C ARG A 102 -2.26 -7.74 -16.56
N GLN A 103 -3.19 -6.90 -16.99
CA GLN A 103 -3.41 -6.67 -18.41
C GLN A 103 -2.26 -5.85 -19.00
N SER A 104 -1.68 -6.30 -20.12
CA SER A 104 -0.55 -5.65 -20.78
C SER A 104 -0.89 -4.27 -21.37
N GLN A 105 -2.18 -3.99 -21.56
CA GLN A 105 -2.70 -2.70 -21.98
C GLN A 105 -3.75 -2.24 -20.96
N LEU A 106 -3.32 -1.42 -20.01
CA LEU A 106 -4.23 -0.80 -19.06
C LEU A 106 -4.90 0.40 -19.70
N SER A 107 -6.23 0.48 -19.64
CA SER A 107 -6.90 1.74 -19.96
C SER A 107 -6.46 2.81 -18.96
N PRO A 108 -6.17 4.06 -19.39
CA PRO A 108 -5.95 5.18 -18.47
C PRO A 108 -7.12 5.41 -17.50
N SER A 109 -8.33 4.94 -17.85
CA SER A 109 -9.54 5.00 -17.04
C SER A 109 -9.78 3.75 -16.17
N ILE A 110 -8.83 2.82 -16.10
CA ILE A 110 -9.05 1.53 -15.41
C ILE A 110 -9.17 1.69 -13.90
N PHE A 111 -8.59 2.76 -13.34
CA PHE A 111 -8.58 2.99 -11.91
C PHE A 111 -9.83 3.73 -11.45
N SER A 112 -10.86 2.98 -11.05
CA SER A 112 -11.94 3.55 -10.24
C SER A 112 -11.41 3.94 -8.85
N ALA A 113 -12.05 4.91 -8.21
CA ALA A 113 -11.72 5.30 -6.84
C ALA A 113 -11.78 4.12 -5.86
N LYS A 114 -12.67 3.15 -6.12
CA LYS A 114 -12.82 1.93 -5.33
C LYS A 114 -11.63 0.98 -5.51
N GLN A 115 -11.17 0.76 -6.74
CA GLN A 115 -9.96 -0.05 -6.99
C GLN A 115 -8.73 0.57 -6.35
N LEU A 116 -8.56 1.89 -6.49
CA LEU A 116 -7.44 2.61 -5.88
C LEU A 116 -7.47 2.50 -4.36
N LEU A 117 -8.65 2.67 -3.75
CA LEU A 117 -8.82 2.46 -2.32
C LEU A 117 -8.36 1.05 -1.96
N TYR A 118 -8.92 0.00 -2.58
CA TYR A 118 -8.59 -1.38 -2.25
C TYR A 118 -7.10 -1.68 -2.37
N ILE A 119 -6.47 -1.32 -3.49
CA ILE A 119 -5.04 -1.58 -3.69
C ILE A 119 -4.21 -0.83 -2.67
N LYS A 120 -4.44 0.47 -2.50
CA LYS A 120 -3.66 1.29 -1.58
C LYS A 120 -3.86 0.88 -0.12
N THR A 121 -5.09 0.62 0.32
CA THR A 121 -5.39 0.27 1.71
C THR A 121 -4.96 -1.16 2.05
N CYS A 122 -5.11 -2.10 1.13
CA CYS A 122 -4.61 -3.46 1.34
C CYS A 122 -3.09 -3.45 1.42
N SER A 123 -2.39 -2.76 0.52
CA SER A 123 -0.92 -2.67 0.61
C SER A 123 -0.45 -1.88 1.83
N PHE A 124 -1.15 -0.82 2.25
CA PHE A 124 -0.93 -0.15 3.54
C PHE A 124 -1.06 -1.13 4.71
N SER A 125 -2.17 -1.87 4.77
CA SER A 125 -2.45 -2.78 5.87
C SER A 125 -1.36 -3.84 6.01
N LEU A 126 -0.89 -4.33 4.86
CA LEU A 126 0.21 -5.27 4.80
C LEU A 126 1.53 -4.67 5.30
N ASN A 127 1.90 -3.47 4.83
CA ASN A 127 3.12 -2.80 5.30
C ASN A 127 3.10 -2.61 6.82
N VAL A 128 1.97 -2.16 7.37
CA VAL A 128 1.83 -2.00 8.81
C VAL A 128 1.92 -3.33 9.55
N TYR A 129 1.21 -4.36 9.06
CA TYR A 129 1.26 -5.70 9.64
C TYR A 129 2.68 -6.24 9.72
N LEU A 130 3.45 -6.10 8.63
CA LEU A 130 4.81 -6.62 8.55
C LEU A 130 5.79 -5.87 9.46
N HIS A 131 5.65 -4.54 9.58
CA HIS A 131 6.49 -3.75 10.48
C HIS A 131 6.17 -3.97 11.95
N THR A 132 4.91 -4.22 12.31
CA THR A 132 4.51 -4.21 13.73
C THR A 132 4.36 -5.59 14.34
N LYS A 133 4.36 -6.64 13.51
CA LYS A 133 4.16 -8.05 13.89
C LYS A 133 3.05 -8.18 14.95
N PRO A 134 1.85 -7.65 14.68
CA PRO A 134 0.83 -7.59 15.71
C PRO A 134 0.41 -9.01 16.05
N GLU A 135 0.46 -9.33 17.35
CA GLU A 135 0.14 -10.66 17.91
C GLU A 135 -1.29 -11.12 17.58
N ASN A 136 -2.14 -10.21 17.11
CA ASN A 136 -3.57 -10.40 16.87
C ASN A 136 -4.00 -10.20 15.41
N PHE A 137 -3.09 -10.32 14.43
CA PHE A 137 -3.53 -10.34 13.04
C PHE A 137 -4.14 -11.70 12.69
N CYS A 138 -5.26 -11.67 11.99
CA CYS A 138 -6.02 -12.87 11.65
C CYS A 138 -5.44 -13.68 10.48
N LEU A 139 -4.40 -13.16 9.82
CA LEU A 139 -3.73 -13.81 8.70
C LEU A 139 -2.25 -14.00 9.05
N THR A 140 -1.67 -15.06 8.51
CA THR A 140 -0.23 -15.25 8.49
C THR A 140 0.34 -14.59 7.23
N ILE A 141 1.60 -14.16 7.30
CA ILE A 141 2.33 -13.70 6.11
C ILE A 141 2.35 -14.75 4.98
N ASP A 142 2.32 -16.04 5.32
CA ASP A 142 2.36 -17.12 4.32
C ASP A 142 1.03 -17.16 3.54
N GLU A 143 -0.12 -17.12 4.23
CA GLU A 143 -1.45 -17.06 3.60
C GLU A 143 -1.61 -15.84 2.69
N ILE A 144 -1.06 -14.70 3.13
CA ILE A 144 -1.07 -13.46 2.35
C ILE A 144 -0.28 -13.67 1.06
N LEU A 145 0.96 -14.15 1.15
CA LEU A 145 1.85 -14.27 0.00
C LEU A 145 1.44 -15.37 -0.96
N GLU A 146 0.90 -16.49 -0.47
CA GLU A 146 0.28 -17.50 -1.32
C GLU A 146 -0.87 -16.90 -2.14
N LYS A 147 -1.65 -15.99 -1.53
CA LYS A 147 -2.79 -15.38 -2.19
C LYS A 147 -2.40 -14.30 -3.21
N ILE A 148 -1.44 -13.44 -2.90
CA ILE A 148 -1.19 -12.21 -3.70
C ILE A 148 0.23 -12.11 -4.27
N GLY A 149 1.19 -12.88 -3.77
CA GLY A 149 2.60 -12.75 -4.12
C GLY A 149 2.87 -12.96 -5.61
N SER A 150 2.28 -14.01 -6.19
CA SER A 150 2.42 -14.31 -7.63
C SER A 150 1.81 -13.22 -8.51
N HIS A 151 0.69 -12.62 -8.08
CA HIS A 151 0.05 -11.53 -8.80
C HIS A 151 0.97 -10.32 -8.89
N TYR A 152 1.64 -9.96 -7.79
CA TYR A 152 2.54 -8.81 -7.77
C TYR A 152 3.77 -8.99 -8.64
N LEU A 153 4.37 -10.18 -8.64
CA LEU A 153 5.50 -10.49 -9.52
C LEU A 153 5.10 -10.36 -10.99
N GLN A 154 3.93 -10.86 -11.36
CA GLN A 154 3.40 -10.74 -12.73
C GLN A 154 3.11 -9.29 -13.11
N ILE A 155 2.50 -8.50 -12.22
CA ILE A 155 2.25 -7.06 -12.45
C ILE A 155 3.57 -6.34 -12.73
N MET A 156 4.59 -6.56 -11.90
CA MET A 156 5.90 -5.96 -12.09
C MET A 156 6.55 -6.37 -13.42
N GLU A 157 6.53 -7.66 -13.75
CA GLU A 157 7.10 -8.17 -14.99
C GLU A 157 6.43 -7.59 -16.24
N ILE A 158 5.10 -7.49 -16.24
CA ILE A 158 4.32 -6.99 -17.38
C ILE A 158 4.56 -5.50 -17.62
N HIS A 159 4.63 -4.71 -16.55
CA HIS A 159 4.67 -3.25 -16.67
C HIS A 159 6.07 -2.67 -16.77
N CYS A 160 7.12 -3.42 -16.39
CA CYS A 160 8.49 -2.92 -16.33
C CYS A 160 9.09 -2.42 -17.65
N TYR A 161 8.54 -2.82 -18.80
CA TYR A 161 9.03 -2.38 -20.11
C TYR A 161 8.36 -1.08 -20.58
N ASN A 162 7.26 -0.69 -19.94
CA ASN A 162 6.45 0.46 -20.32
C ASN A 162 6.44 1.54 -19.22
N ILE A 163 7.55 1.67 -18.47
CA ILE A 163 7.65 2.61 -17.32
C ILE A 163 7.27 4.04 -17.71
N SER A 164 7.62 4.46 -18.92
CA SER A 164 7.28 5.79 -19.44
C SER A 164 5.79 6.09 -19.58
N THR A 165 4.94 5.07 -19.60
CA THR A 165 3.48 5.21 -19.72
C THR A 165 2.76 4.93 -18.41
N TRP A 166 3.50 4.76 -17.30
CA TRP A 166 2.88 4.52 -16.01
C TRP A 166 2.14 5.76 -15.54
N SER A 167 0.87 5.58 -15.14
CA SER A 167 0.14 6.61 -14.42
C SER A 167 0.69 6.75 -12.99
N LYS A 168 0.39 7.88 -12.34
CA LYS A 168 0.73 8.10 -10.91
C LYS A 168 0.10 7.03 -10.02
N GLU A 169 -1.11 6.60 -10.37
CA GLU A 169 -1.86 5.56 -9.71
C GLU A 169 -1.14 4.21 -9.81
N LEU A 170 -0.74 3.80 -11.02
CA LEU A 170 -0.01 2.56 -11.24
C LEU A 170 1.34 2.57 -10.51
N LEU A 171 2.06 3.69 -10.57
CA LEU A 171 3.32 3.86 -9.83
C LEU A 171 3.11 3.73 -8.32
N THR A 172 2.04 4.33 -7.77
CA THR A 172 1.71 4.20 -6.34
C THR A 172 1.43 2.75 -5.98
N CYS A 173 0.64 2.05 -6.81
CA CYS A 173 0.37 0.63 -6.63
C CYS A 173 1.69 -0.15 -6.58
N ILE A 174 2.51 -0.05 -7.63
CA ILE A 174 3.81 -0.75 -7.75
C ILE A 174 4.74 -0.43 -6.57
N THR A 175 4.80 0.83 -6.13
CA THR A 175 5.61 1.25 -4.97
C THR A 175 5.18 0.51 -3.72
N HIS A 176 3.87 0.42 -3.46
CA HIS A 176 3.39 -0.33 -2.31
C HIS A 176 3.65 -1.85 -2.45
N LEU A 177 3.64 -2.39 -3.67
CA LEU A 177 3.99 -3.79 -3.93
C LEU A 177 5.46 -4.07 -3.66
N THR A 178 6.33 -3.15 -4.07
CA THR A 178 7.76 -3.24 -3.79
C THR A 178 8.05 -3.14 -2.29
N GLY A 179 7.38 -2.21 -1.59
CA GLY A 179 7.46 -2.11 -0.12
C GLY A 179 7.05 -3.39 0.59
N LEU A 180 5.99 -4.05 0.12
CA LEU A 180 5.58 -5.35 0.65
C LEU A 180 6.70 -6.40 0.52
N ILE A 181 7.30 -6.51 -0.67
CA ILE A 181 8.38 -7.47 -0.93
C ILE A 181 9.59 -7.16 -0.04
N ASP A 182 9.96 -5.88 0.08
CA ASP A 182 11.10 -5.43 0.90
C ASP A 182 10.94 -5.82 2.37
N ILE A 183 9.77 -5.57 2.97
CA ILE A 183 9.55 -5.91 4.38
C ILE A 183 9.48 -7.43 4.59
N CYS A 184 8.94 -8.18 3.63
CA CYS A 184 9.03 -9.64 3.66
C CYS A 184 10.49 -10.08 3.79
N TYR A 185 11.42 -9.48 3.04
CA TYR A 185 12.85 -9.78 3.13
C TYR A 185 13.50 -9.36 4.46
N ASP A 186 13.18 -8.16 4.99
CA ASP A 186 13.77 -7.67 6.24
C ASP A 186 13.33 -8.46 7.48
N THR A 187 12.17 -9.14 7.41
CA THR A 187 11.72 -10.07 8.45
C THR A 187 12.45 -11.43 8.37
N ASN A 188 13.75 -11.40 8.64
CA ASN A 188 14.79 -12.47 8.71
C ASN A 188 14.40 -13.89 9.21
N LYS A 189 13.21 -14.12 9.76
CA LYS A 189 12.78 -15.44 10.28
C LYS A 189 12.14 -16.35 9.23
N LYS A 190 11.86 -15.86 8.03
CA LYS A 190 11.16 -16.62 6.98
C LYS A 190 11.80 -16.54 5.59
N GLU A 191 13.02 -16.04 5.48
CA GLU A 191 13.70 -15.80 4.19
C GLU A 191 13.66 -17.02 3.26
N GLU A 192 13.88 -18.23 3.78
CA GLU A 192 13.85 -19.45 2.97
C GLU A 192 12.44 -19.83 2.46
N GLN A 193 11.40 -19.68 3.29
CA GLN A 193 10.00 -19.92 2.90
C GLN A 193 9.49 -18.85 1.94
N LEU A 194 9.82 -17.58 2.20
CA LEU A 194 9.47 -16.45 1.34
C LEU A 194 10.11 -16.58 -0.04
N ASN A 195 11.40 -16.96 -0.07
CA ASN A 195 12.09 -17.24 -1.31
C ASN A 195 11.44 -18.41 -2.05
N GLN A 196 10.96 -19.46 -1.37
CA GLN A 196 10.24 -20.56 -2.04
C GLN A 196 8.88 -20.12 -2.62
N ILE A 197 8.13 -19.26 -1.92
CA ILE A 197 6.80 -18.80 -2.34
C ILE A 197 6.91 -17.78 -3.49
N LEU A 198 7.74 -16.76 -3.34
CA LEU A 198 7.87 -15.67 -4.31
C LEU A 198 8.87 -15.98 -5.42
N PHE A 199 9.96 -16.68 -5.08
CA PHE A 199 11.08 -16.91 -6.00
C PHE A 199 11.43 -18.40 -6.10
N PRO A 200 10.47 -19.26 -6.50
CA PRO A 200 10.69 -20.70 -6.58
C PRO A 200 11.85 -21.07 -7.53
N THR A 201 12.26 -20.13 -8.39
CA THR A 201 13.49 -20.22 -9.16
C THR A 201 14.32 -18.94 -9.02
N LYS A 202 15.65 -19.08 -9.10
CA LYS A 202 16.57 -17.93 -9.15
C LYS A 202 16.28 -16.98 -10.33
N GLN A 203 15.72 -17.50 -11.42
CA GLN A 203 15.37 -16.68 -12.59
C GLN A 203 14.32 -15.63 -12.26
N ILE A 204 13.32 -15.96 -11.43
CA ILE A 204 12.27 -15.00 -11.04
C ILE A 204 12.87 -13.88 -10.20
N LEU A 205 13.80 -14.22 -9.29
CA LEU A 205 14.50 -13.22 -8.49
C LEU A 205 15.38 -12.31 -9.36
N PHE A 206 16.13 -12.88 -10.32
CA PHE A 206 16.93 -12.07 -11.24
C PHE A 206 16.06 -11.16 -12.11
N ASN A 207 14.95 -11.67 -12.64
CA ASN A 207 13.99 -10.87 -13.39
C ASN A 207 13.47 -9.71 -12.53
N LEU A 208 13.10 -9.98 -11.27
CA LEU A 208 12.63 -8.94 -10.36
C LEU A 208 13.70 -7.86 -10.13
N ILE A 209 14.94 -8.26 -9.87
CA ILE A 209 16.05 -7.32 -9.67
C ILE A 209 16.26 -6.46 -10.93
N GLU A 210 16.23 -7.05 -12.11
CA GLU A 210 16.31 -6.29 -13.37
C GLU A 210 15.15 -5.30 -13.52
N VAL A 211 13.93 -5.71 -13.19
CA VAL A 211 12.77 -4.81 -13.18
C VAL A 211 12.99 -3.63 -12.25
N LEU A 212 13.41 -3.89 -11.01
CA LEU A 212 13.67 -2.84 -10.02
C LEU A 212 14.76 -1.88 -10.49
N ILE A 213 15.86 -2.39 -11.06
CA ILE A 213 16.92 -1.57 -11.64
C ILE A 213 16.38 -0.67 -12.74
N ARG A 214 15.51 -1.18 -13.64
CA ARG A 214 14.92 -0.36 -14.72
C ARG A 214 14.01 0.74 -14.17
N VAL A 215 13.18 0.43 -13.17
CA VAL A 215 12.30 1.40 -12.52
C VAL A 215 13.10 2.50 -11.83
N VAL A 216 14.09 2.12 -11.03
CA VAL A 216 14.97 3.06 -10.33
C VAL A 216 15.79 3.86 -11.33
N SER A 217 16.26 3.27 -12.44
CA SER A 217 17.06 4.00 -13.44
C SER A 217 16.24 4.94 -14.35
N TYR A 218 14.92 5.01 -14.18
CA TYR A 218 14.06 5.83 -15.03
C TYR A 218 14.15 7.32 -14.64
N GLU A 219 15.08 8.04 -15.29
CA GLU A 219 15.38 9.46 -15.04
C GLU A 219 14.17 10.40 -14.88
N PRO A 220 13.08 10.28 -15.67
CA PRO A 220 11.96 11.20 -15.56
C PRO A 220 11.30 11.22 -14.17
N PHE A 221 11.28 10.09 -13.44
CA PHE A 221 10.76 10.09 -12.07
C PHE A 221 11.57 10.98 -11.13
N TYR A 222 12.90 10.98 -11.25
CA TYR A 222 13.75 11.85 -10.44
C TYR A 222 13.58 13.33 -10.78
N LYS A 223 13.38 13.65 -12.07
CA LYS A 223 13.11 15.02 -12.52
C LYS A 223 11.78 15.52 -11.95
N ASP A 224 10.74 14.69 -11.93
CA ASP A 224 9.44 15.05 -11.35
C ASP A 224 9.49 15.23 -9.82
N ILE A 225 10.25 14.38 -9.11
CA ILE A 225 10.40 14.47 -7.64
C ILE A 225 11.24 15.69 -7.25
N SER A 226 12.34 15.96 -7.97
CA SER A 226 13.21 17.11 -7.69
C SER A 226 12.55 18.46 -7.97
N ASN A 227 11.56 18.51 -8.89
CA ASN A 227 10.79 19.70 -9.19
C ASN A 227 9.59 19.95 -8.24
N GLN A 228 9.33 19.04 -7.29
CA GLN A 228 8.24 19.15 -6.30
C GLN A 228 8.74 19.53 -4.89
N ARG A 229 10.06 19.69 -4.70
CA ARG A 229 10.66 20.29 -3.50
C ARG A 229 10.87 21.78 -3.71
#